data_AF-A0A6G3X6C1-F1
#
_entry.id   AF-A0A6G3X6C1-F1
#
_cell.length_a   1.000
_cell.length_b   1.000
_cell.length_c   1.000
_cell.angle_alpha   90.00
_cell.angle_beta   90.00
_cell.angle_gamma   90.00
#
_symmetry.space_group_name_H-M   'P 1'
#
loop_
_entity.id
_entity.type
_entity.pdbx_description
1 polymer ?
#
loop_
_entity_poly.entity_id
_entity_poly.type
_entity_poly.pdbx_seq_one_letter_code
_entity_poly.pdbx_strand_id
1 'polypeptide(L)'
;FVLSELWRLKAGGRLLTSVYEEMGGVSGALRRRAEQAWEECVGRKDGAGPAADAEGRTEEALRLLSGLVRVLPGSEAPLRRRLTREEAGEERWRIAEALAERRLLVLRGDPGEAQSVELAHEALISAWPTLAHQVAADEEFLVGRAELGHDLDRWRKADRSPDFLPDGLHLRNLRHRLRDREAELNPEERDFLGRAQRRERARRTGRRVKWTAVALAFALFVGLGTFLLHQSRVGAQQEAEGRSRSLSLLSDQLAQQDPVKAALIA
;
A
#
# COMPACT_ATOMS: atom_id res chain seq x y z
N PHE A 1 12.70 -6.75 -39.40
CA PHE A 1 13.92 -6.10 -38.87
C PHE A 1 15.12 -7.05 -38.90
N VAL A 2 15.03 -8.22 -38.27
CA VAL A 2 16.06 -9.29 -38.37
C VAL A 2 16.38 -9.65 -39.83
N LEU A 3 15.35 -9.81 -40.67
CA LEU A 3 15.50 -10.13 -42.09
C LEU A 3 16.20 -9.02 -42.90
N SER A 4 16.00 -7.74 -42.55
CA SER A 4 16.63 -6.61 -43.24
C SER A 4 18.11 -6.45 -42.88
N GLU A 5 18.47 -6.70 -41.62
CA GLU A 5 19.87 -6.67 -41.15
C GLU A 5 20.67 -7.86 -41.70
N LEU A 6 20.07 -9.06 -41.70
CA LEU A 6 20.64 -10.28 -42.30
C LEU A 6 20.84 -10.15 -43.82
N TRP A 7 19.95 -9.43 -44.51
CA TRP A 7 20.08 -9.16 -45.93
C TRP A 7 21.28 -8.25 -46.24
N ARG A 8 21.56 -7.27 -45.36
CA ARG A 8 22.66 -6.31 -45.53
C ARG A 8 24.04 -6.93 -45.25
N LEU A 9 24.09 -7.98 -44.42
CA LEU A 9 25.31 -8.69 -44.04
C LEU A 9 25.58 -9.94 -44.89
N LYS A 10 24.87 -10.15 -46.01
CA LYS A 10 25.07 -11.34 -46.84
C LYS A 10 26.45 -11.30 -47.52
N ALA A 11 27.19 -12.40 -47.42
CA ALA A 11 28.37 -12.67 -48.24
C ALA A 11 28.01 -13.74 -49.28
N GLY A 12 28.14 -13.41 -50.57
CA GLY A 12 27.97 -14.39 -51.66
C GLY A 12 26.55 -14.97 -51.82
N GLY A 13 25.50 -14.31 -51.32
CA GLY A 13 24.12 -14.76 -51.50
C GLY A 13 23.66 -15.85 -50.54
N ARG A 14 24.48 -16.22 -49.54
CA ARG A 14 24.13 -17.21 -48.51
C ARG A 14 24.14 -16.56 -47.13
N LEU A 15 23.19 -16.93 -46.29
CA LEU A 15 23.15 -16.57 -44.88
C LEU A 15 24.05 -17.56 -44.12
N LEU A 16 25.15 -17.08 -43.57
CA LEU A 16 26.07 -17.89 -42.77
C LEU A 16 25.48 -18.07 -41.36
N THR A 17 25.14 -19.30 -40.98
CA THR A 17 24.63 -19.66 -39.64
C THR A 17 25.60 -19.24 -38.53
N SER A 18 26.90 -19.26 -38.79
CA SER A 18 27.93 -18.81 -37.85
C SER A 18 27.85 -17.32 -37.51
N VAL A 19 27.51 -16.47 -38.47
CA VAL A 19 27.34 -15.02 -38.27
C VAL A 19 26.02 -14.70 -37.55
N TYR A 20 25.01 -15.56 -37.73
CA TYR A 20 23.74 -15.50 -37.01
C TYR A 20 23.92 -15.87 -35.53
N GLU A 21 24.74 -16.87 -35.20
CA GLU A 21 25.05 -17.28 -33.83
C GLU A 21 26.05 -16.35 -33.12
N GLU A 22 27.10 -15.86 -33.82
CA GLU A 22 28.06 -14.88 -33.26
C GLU A 22 27.39 -13.55 -32.87
N MET A 23 26.32 -13.15 -33.54
CA MET A 23 25.55 -11.94 -33.19
C MET A 23 24.55 -12.16 -32.05
N GLY A 24 24.44 -13.37 -31.49
CA GLY A 24 23.43 -13.75 -30.50
C GLY A 24 22.03 -13.94 -31.10
N GLY A 25 21.94 -14.24 -32.39
CA GLY A 25 20.68 -14.38 -33.12
C GLY A 25 19.83 -13.10 -33.14
N VAL A 26 18.53 -13.27 -33.29
CA VAL A 26 17.53 -12.18 -33.24
C VAL A 26 17.62 -11.37 -31.93
N SER A 27 17.93 -12.04 -30.84
CA SER A 27 17.98 -11.45 -29.50
C SER A 27 19.13 -10.47 -29.33
N GLY A 28 20.30 -10.72 -29.92
CA GLY A 28 21.44 -9.81 -29.82
C GLY A 28 21.29 -8.54 -30.67
N ALA A 29 20.66 -8.63 -31.84
CA ALA A 29 20.30 -7.45 -32.64
C ALA A 29 19.22 -6.59 -31.96
N LEU A 30 18.21 -7.25 -31.37
CA LEU A 30 17.15 -6.58 -30.61
C LEU A 30 17.73 -5.87 -29.38
N ARG A 31 18.64 -6.53 -28.64
CA ARG A 31 19.37 -5.97 -27.51
C ARG A 31 20.08 -4.67 -27.88
N ARG A 32 20.99 -4.72 -28.88
CA ARG A 32 21.78 -3.54 -29.28
C ARG A 32 20.88 -2.39 -29.70
N ARG A 33 19.82 -2.69 -30.45
CA ARG A 33 18.86 -1.68 -30.91
C ARG A 33 18.08 -1.05 -29.75
N ALA A 34 17.68 -1.85 -28.77
CA ALA A 34 16.94 -1.40 -27.61
C ALA A 34 17.81 -0.50 -26.71
N GLU A 35 19.04 -0.92 -26.42
CA GLU A 35 20.01 -0.11 -25.68
C GLU A 35 20.36 1.19 -26.41
N GLN A 36 20.60 1.14 -27.72
CA GLN A 36 20.87 2.35 -28.51
C GLN A 36 19.67 3.32 -28.48
N ALA A 37 18.44 2.83 -28.63
CA ALA A 37 17.26 3.68 -28.53
C ALA A 37 17.09 4.27 -27.14
N TRP A 38 17.41 3.51 -26.09
CA TRP A 38 17.39 3.99 -24.72
C TRP A 38 18.36 5.15 -24.53
N GLU A 39 19.63 4.98 -24.92
CA GLU A 39 20.65 6.03 -24.85
C GLU A 39 20.30 7.27 -25.69
N GLU A 40 19.63 7.08 -26.83
CA GLU A 40 19.22 8.18 -27.70
C GLU A 40 18.00 8.96 -27.19
N CYS A 41 17.13 8.34 -26.40
CA CYS A 41 15.86 8.93 -25.92
C CYS A 41 15.94 9.40 -24.46
N VAL A 42 16.62 8.62 -23.62
CA VAL A 42 16.73 8.82 -22.17
C VAL A 42 18.14 9.26 -21.79
N GLY A 43 19.14 8.69 -22.49
CA GLY A 43 20.54 9.08 -22.32
C GLY A 43 20.78 10.56 -22.62
N ARG A 44 21.89 11.06 -22.09
CA ARG A 44 22.28 12.48 -22.07
C ARG A 44 22.53 13.01 -23.48
N LYS A 45 21.47 13.30 -24.23
CA LYS A 45 21.55 14.17 -25.40
C LYS A 45 21.62 15.60 -24.93
N ASP A 46 22.80 16.17 -25.17
CA ASP A 46 23.10 17.59 -25.10
C ASP A 46 23.29 18.10 -23.68
N GLY A 47 24.52 18.52 -23.35
CA GLY A 47 24.89 19.15 -22.07
C GLY A 47 24.26 20.53 -21.84
N ALA A 48 22.98 20.68 -22.15
CA ALA A 48 22.19 21.90 -22.11
C ALA A 48 21.21 21.96 -20.92
N GLY A 49 21.08 20.88 -20.14
CA GLY A 49 20.26 20.84 -18.92
C GLY A 49 21.09 20.56 -17.65
N PRO A 50 20.64 21.00 -16.47
CA PRO A 50 21.27 20.65 -15.20
C PRO A 50 21.23 19.13 -14.99
N ALA A 51 22.28 18.56 -14.39
CA ALA A 51 22.42 17.11 -14.20
C ALA A 51 21.22 16.45 -13.47
N ALA A 52 20.57 17.21 -12.58
CA ALA A 52 19.38 16.77 -11.85
C ALA A 52 18.19 16.42 -12.77
N ASP A 53 18.03 17.13 -13.89
CA ASP A 53 16.91 16.90 -14.81
C ASP A 53 17.09 15.59 -15.60
N ALA A 54 18.34 15.18 -15.83
CA ALA A 54 18.66 13.94 -16.52
C ALA A 54 18.44 12.71 -15.61
N GLU A 55 18.77 12.82 -14.33
CA GLU A 55 18.51 11.80 -13.33
C GLU A 55 17.00 11.57 -13.15
N GLY A 56 16.23 12.66 -13.01
CA GLY A 56 14.77 12.59 -12.91
C GLY A 56 14.12 11.96 -14.14
N ARG A 57 14.53 12.35 -15.35
CA ARG A 57 14.04 11.73 -16.59
C ARG A 57 14.35 10.24 -16.66
N THR A 58 15.54 9.83 -16.24
CA THR A 58 15.94 8.42 -16.23
C THR A 58 15.07 7.62 -15.28
N GLU A 59 14.79 8.16 -14.09
CA GLU A 59 13.89 7.54 -13.12
C GLU A 59 12.47 7.38 -13.69
N GLU A 60 11.91 8.41 -14.31
CA GLU A 60 10.59 8.35 -14.94
C GLU A 60 10.56 7.34 -16.11
N ALA A 61 11.64 7.25 -16.90
CA ALA A 61 11.77 6.26 -17.96
C ALA A 61 11.79 4.82 -17.40
N LEU A 62 12.50 4.60 -16.29
CA LEU A 62 12.52 3.29 -15.62
C LEU A 62 11.15 2.94 -15.03
N ARG A 63 10.44 3.90 -14.43
CA ARG A 63 9.06 3.72 -13.95
C ARG A 63 8.09 3.42 -15.09
N LEU A 64 8.27 4.05 -16.25
CA LEU A 64 7.52 3.71 -17.47
C LEU A 64 7.72 2.25 -17.87
N LEU A 65 8.97 1.76 -17.89
CA LEU A 65 9.29 0.37 -18.20
C LEU A 65 8.59 -0.61 -17.25
N SER A 66 8.60 -0.33 -15.95
CA SER A 66 7.89 -1.15 -14.95
C SER A 66 6.38 -1.15 -15.17
N GLY A 67 5.79 -0.03 -15.60
CA GLY A 67 4.36 0.07 -15.91
C GLY A 67 3.93 -0.74 -17.15
N LEU A 68 4.85 -0.97 -18.09
CA LEU A 68 4.66 -1.73 -19.33
C LEU A 68 4.77 -3.25 -19.14
N VAL A 69 5.14 -3.70 -17.95
CA VAL A 69 5.28 -5.12 -17.61
C VAL A 69 4.30 -5.49 -16.51
N ARG A 70 3.83 -6.73 -16.54
CA ARG A 70 3.05 -7.35 -15.46
C ARG A 70 3.59 -8.73 -15.17
N VAL A 71 3.45 -9.16 -13.92
CA VAL A 71 3.68 -10.54 -13.52
C VAL A 71 2.33 -11.20 -13.23
N LEU A 72 2.24 -12.51 -13.45
CA LEU A 72 1.06 -13.28 -13.04
C LEU A 72 1.39 -14.07 -11.77
N PRO A 73 0.45 -14.18 -10.82
CA PRO A 73 0.61 -15.07 -9.67
C PRO A 73 0.91 -16.49 -10.15
N GLY A 74 2.05 -17.06 -9.73
CA GLY A 74 2.48 -18.41 -10.10
C GLY A 74 3.14 -18.56 -11.48
N SER A 75 3.40 -17.45 -12.19
CA SER A 75 4.19 -17.45 -13.43
C SER A 75 5.55 -16.80 -13.17
N GLU A 76 6.63 -17.48 -13.55
CA GLU A 76 7.98 -16.92 -13.49
C GLU A 76 8.27 -15.94 -14.64
N ALA A 77 7.50 -16.01 -15.72
CA ALA A 77 7.69 -15.15 -16.89
C ALA A 77 6.87 -13.85 -16.76
N PRO A 78 7.50 -12.67 -16.81
CA PRO A 78 6.80 -11.40 -16.94
C PRO A 78 6.16 -11.31 -18.32
N LEU A 79 5.02 -10.62 -18.38
CA LEU A 79 4.26 -10.37 -19.61
C LEU A 79 4.15 -8.87 -19.89
N ARG A 80 3.97 -8.50 -21.15
CA ARG A 80 3.68 -7.11 -21.52
C ARG A 80 2.30 -6.70 -21.02
N ARG A 81 2.21 -5.43 -20.66
CA ARG A 81 1.00 -4.76 -20.19
C ARG A 81 0.77 -3.51 -21.02
N ARG A 82 -0.50 -3.18 -21.22
CA ARG A 82 -0.91 -1.89 -21.78
C ARG A 82 -0.93 -0.85 -20.68
N LEU A 83 -0.28 0.28 -20.92
CA LEU A 83 -0.24 1.44 -20.05
C LEU A 83 -1.01 2.57 -20.71
N THR A 84 -2.04 3.12 -20.04
CA THR A 84 -2.80 4.26 -20.58
C THR A 84 -2.04 5.57 -20.38
N ARG A 85 -2.34 6.59 -21.20
CA ARG A 85 -1.76 7.93 -21.03
C ARG A 85 -2.03 8.53 -19.66
N GLU A 86 -3.24 8.33 -19.13
CA GLU A 86 -3.61 8.80 -17.79
C GLU A 86 -2.74 8.15 -16.70
N GLU A 87 -2.44 6.86 -16.81
CA GLU A 87 -1.63 6.13 -15.85
C GLU A 87 -0.13 6.48 -15.96
N ALA A 88 0.35 6.66 -17.19
CA ALA A 88 1.72 7.10 -17.45
C ALA A 88 1.95 8.54 -16.97
N GLY A 89 0.97 9.43 -17.13
CA GLY A 89 1.19 10.86 -16.99
C GLY A 89 2.05 11.44 -18.12
N GLU A 90 2.07 12.76 -18.23
CA GLU A 90 2.58 13.45 -19.43
C GLU A 90 4.09 13.28 -19.66
N GLU A 91 4.88 13.16 -18.60
CA GLU A 91 6.33 12.99 -18.73
C GLU A 91 6.70 11.59 -19.26
N ARG A 92 6.19 10.54 -18.62
CA ARG A 92 6.38 9.16 -19.07
C ARG A 92 5.76 8.95 -20.45
N TRP A 93 4.65 9.62 -20.77
CA TRP A 93 4.05 9.57 -22.10
C TRP A 93 4.96 10.15 -23.18
N ARG A 94 5.59 11.31 -22.94
CA ARG A 94 6.60 11.88 -23.88
C ARG A 94 7.77 10.95 -24.12
N ILE A 95 8.25 10.26 -23.07
CA ILE A 95 9.31 9.24 -23.19
C ILE A 95 8.80 8.05 -24.01
N ALA A 96 7.56 7.63 -23.78
CA ALA A 96 6.94 6.53 -24.50
C ALA A 96 6.78 6.83 -26.00
N GLU A 97 6.41 8.06 -26.37
CA GLU A 97 6.36 8.52 -27.76
C GLU A 97 7.74 8.45 -28.44
N ALA A 98 8.78 8.94 -27.77
CA ALA A 98 10.15 8.87 -28.28
C ALA A 98 10.63 7.41 -28.49
N LEU A 99 10.31 6.51 -27.56
CA LEU A 99 10.62 5.07 -27.71
C LEU A 99 9.77 4.39 -28.78
N ALA A 100 8.54 4.86 -29.02
CA ALA A 100 7.66 4.38 -30.08
C ALA A 100 8.18 4.76 -31.48
N GLU A 101 8.73 5.96 -31.66
CA GLU A 101 9.41 6.36 -32.90
C GLU A 101 10.58 5.42 -33.24
N ARG A 102 11.22 4.86 -32.21
CA ARG A 102 12.29 3.87 -32.34
C ARG A 102 11.80 2.43 -32.46
N ARG A 103 10.48 2.21 -32.51
CA ARG A 103 9.79 0.92 -32.65
C ARG A 103 10.01 -0.05 -31.48
N LEU A 104 10.34 0.46 -30.30
CA LEU A 104 10.37 -0.37 -29.09
C LEU A 104 8.98 -0.48 -28.47
N LEU A 105 8.20 0.58 -28.57
CA LEU A 105 6.83 0.65 -28.09
C LEU A 105 5.85 0.81 -29.25
N VAL A 106 4.61 0.42 -29.00
CA VAL A 106 3.48 0.60 -29.91
C VAL A 106 2.45 1.46 -29.19
N LEU A 107 2.15 2.62 -29.78
CA LEU A 107 1.04 3.46 -29.36
C LEU A 107 -0.24 2.93 -30.01
N ARG A 108 -1.30 2.81 -29.22
CA ARG A 108 -2.66 2.50 -29.68
C ARG A 108 -3.60 3.61 -29.21
N GLY A 109 -4.56 3.96 -30.06
CA GLY A 109 -5.58 4.94 -29.73
C GLY A 109 -6.43 5.20 -30.95
N ASP A 110 -7.61 4.58 -30.97
CA ASP A 110 -8.63 4.89 -31.96
C ASP A 110 -9.42 6.14 -31.53
N PRO A 111 -10.07 6.85 -32.46
CA PRO A 111 -10.90 8.01 -32.12
C PRO A 111 -12.00 7.60 -31.13
N GLY A 112 -11.93 8.10 -29.89
CA GLY A 112 -12.89 7.79 -28.82
C GLY A 112 -12.39 6.79 -27.77
N GLU A 113 -11.24 6.15 -27.96
CA GLU A 113 -10.59 5.31 -26.95
C GLU A 113 -9.43 6.04 -26.26
N ALA A 114 -9.15 5.66 -25.00
CA ALA A 114 -8.01 6.20 -24.29
C ALA A 114 -6.70 5.74 -24.95
N GLN A 115 -5.81 6.68 -25.24
CA GLN A 115 -4.50 6.37 -25.77
C GLN A 115 -3.74 5.46 -24.80
N SER A 116 -3.10 4.43 -25.34
CA SER A 116 -2.32 3.45 -24.59
C SER A 116 -1.02 3.10 -25.30
N VAL A 117 -0.07 2.61 -24.53
CA VAL A 117 1.24 2.17 -25.01
C VAL A 117 1.52 0.75 -24.51
N GLU A 118 2.14 -0.06 -25.35
CA GLU A 118 2.59 -1.41 -25.00
C GLU A 118 3.97 -1.72 -25.64
N LEU A 119 4.68 -2.70 -25.09
CA LEU A 119 5.90 -3.22 -25.73
C LEU A 119 5.57 -3.80 -27.11
N ALA A 120 6.37 -3.45 -28.12
CA ALA A 120 6.18 -3.93 -29.48
C ALA A 120 6.24 -5.46 -29.56
N HIS A 121 7.15 -6.08 -28.81
CA HIS A 121 7.32 -7.52 -28.72
C HIS A 121 7.62 -7.98 -27.30
N GLU A 122 7.04 -9.12 -26.92
CA GLU A 122 7.28 -9.78 -25.62
C GLU A 122 8.77 -10.10 -25.41
N ALA A 123 9.47 -10.47 -26.48
CA ALA A 123 10.90 -10.80 -26.45
C ALA A 123 11.78 -9.66 -25.93
N LEU A 124 11.30 -8.40 -25.94
CA LEU A 124 12.02 -7.27 -25.36
C LEU A 124 12.23 -7.43 -23.86
N ILE A 125 11.29 -8.03 -23.13
CA ILE A 125 11.40 -8.22 -21.67
C ILE A 125 12.66 -9.02 -21.33
N SER A 126 12.94 -10.09 -22.07
CA SER A 126 14.12 -10.93 -21.86
C SER A 126 15.37 -10.44 -22.58
N ALA A 127 15.24 -9.81 -23.75
CA ALA A 127 16.37 -9.48 -24.60
C ALA A 127 16.98 -8.10 -24.32
N TRP A 128 16.25 -7.21 -23.65
CA TRP A 128 16.67 -5.85 -23.33
C TRP A 128 17.18 -5.76 -21.88
N PRO A 129 18.51 -5.63 -21.67
CA PRO A 129 19.13 -5.60 -20.36
C PRO A 129 18.57 -4.52 -19.43
N THR A 130 18.36 -3.29 -19.90
CA THR A 130 17.76 -2.22 -19.07
C THR A 130 16.39 -2.65 -18.52
N LEU A 131 15.52 -3.19 -19.38
CA LEU A 131 14.19 -3.63 -19.00
C LEU A 131 14.25 -4.84 -18.05
N ALA A 132 15.09 -5.83 -18.34
CA ALA A 132 15.25 -7.01 -17.50
C ALA A 132 15.78 -6.64 -16.10
N HIS A 133 16.77 -5.75 -16.03
CA HIS A 133 17.27 -5.23 -14.76
C HIS A 133 16.20 -4.45 -14.00
N GLN A 134 15.43 -3.61 -14.69
CA GLN A 134 14.36 -2.85 -14.06
C GLN A 134 13.25 -3.76 -13.52
N VAL A 135 12.86 -4.80 -14.27
CA VAL A 135 11.87 -5.80 -13.81
C VAL A 135 12.37 -6.54 -12.57
N ALA A 136 13.66 -6.89 -12.51
CA ALA A 136 14.25 -7.51 -11.33
C ALA A 136 14.31 -6.55 -10.13
N ALA A 137 14.67 -5.28 -10.36
CA ALA A 137 14.72 -4.27 -9.31
C ALA A 137 13.33 -3.96 -8.72
N ASP A 138 12.28 -4.01 -9.55
CA ASP A 138 10.90 -3.74 -9.19
C ASP A 138 10.05 -5.01 -8.95
N GLU A 139 10.68 -6.17 -8.74
CA GLU A 139 9.97 -7.45 -8.57
C GLU A 139 8.90 -7.37 -7.47
N GLU A 140 9.26 -6.84 -6.30
CA GLU A 140 8.34 -6.69 -5.16
C GLU A 140 7.13 -5.82 -5.50
N PHE A 141 7.36 -4.72 -6.23
CA PHE A 141 6.30 -3.83 -6.70
C PHE A 141 5.38 -4.53 -7.72
N LEU A 142 5.96 -5.22 -8.71
CA LEU A 142 5.21 -5.96 -9.73
C LEU A 142 4.35 -7.06 -9.11
N VAL A 143 4.90 -7.81 -8.14
CA VAL A 143 4.17 -8.83 -7.37
C VAL A 143 3.03 -8.20 -6.57
N GLY A 144 3.29 -7.11 -5.85
CA GLY A 144 2.26 -6.39 -5.09
C GLY A 144 1.13 -5.86 -5.99
N ARG A 145 1.48 -5.39 -7.19
CA ARG A 145 0.50 -4.95 -8.19
C ARG A 145 -0.33 -6.09 -8.76
N ALA A 146 0.30 -7.24 -9.03
CA ALA A 146 -0.41 -8.43 -9.50
C ALA A 146 -1.40 -8.95 -8.46
N GLU A 147 -1.00 -8.96 -7.18
CA GLU A 147 -1.85 -9.30 -6.04
C GLU A 147 -3.03 -8.32 -5.91
N LEU A 148 -2.77 -7.02 -6.01
CA LEU A 148 -3.81 -5.98 -6.02
C LEU A 148 -4.82 -6.18 -7.16
N GLY A 149 -4.33 -6.46 -8.37
CA GLY A 149 -5.18 -6.72 -9.54
C GLY A 149 -6.05 -7.97 -9.37
N HIS A 150 -5.51 -9.02 -8.75
CA HIS A 150 -6.27 -10.23 -8.43
C HIS A 150 -7.38 -9.95 -7.41
N ASP A 151 -7.09 -9.19 -6.36
CA ASP A 151 -8.07 -8.80 -5.34
C ASP A 151 -9.15 -7.89 -5.90
N LEU A 152 -8.76 -6.96 -6.77
CA LEU A 152 -9.69 -6.10 -7.49
C LEU A 152 -10.68 -6.92 -8.32
N ASP A 153 -10.21 -7.92 -9.06
CA ASP A 153 -11.07 -8.82 -9.85
C ASP A 153 -12.03 -9.62 -8.95
N ARG A 154 -11.56 -10.14 -7.81
CA ARG A 154 -12.42 -10.82 -6.83
C ARG A 154 -13.50 -9.90 -6.26
N TRP A 155 -13.12 -8.68 -5.89
CA TRP A 155 -14.04 -7.66 -5.40
C TRP A 155 -15.09 -7.28 -6.44
N ARG A 156 -14.69 -7.12 -7.71
CA ARG A 156 -15.62 -6.87 -8.83
C ARG A 156 -16.61 -8.02 -9.02
N LYS A 157 -16.12 -9.27 -9.00
CA LYS A 157 -16.96 -10.47 -9.12
C LYS A 157 -17.94 -10.63 -7.95
N ALA A 158 -17.58 -10.14 -6.78
CA ALA A 158 -18.43 -10.10 -5.60
C ALA A 158 -19.33 -8.86 -5.52
N ASP A 159 -19.68 -8.26 -6.68
CA ASP A 159 -20.49 -7.04 -6.81
C ASP A 159 -20.01 -5.89 -5.90
N ARG A 160 -18.69 -5.74 -5.81
CA ARG A 160 -18.01 -4.71 -5.02
C ARG A 160 -18.34 -4.78 -3.52
N SER A 161 -18.66 -5.97 -3.01
CA SER A 161 -18.93 -6.19 -1.59
C SER A 161 -17.76 -5.71 -0.70
N PRO A 162 -18.02 -4.94 0.36
CA PRO A 162 -16.98 -4.46 1.27
C PRO A 162 -16.15 -5.54 1.97
N ASP A 163 -16.63 -6.79 1.99
CA ASP A 163 -15.96 -7.91 2.65
C ASP A 163 -14.81 -8.51 1.83
N PHE A 164 -14.75 -8.19 0.53
CA PHE A 164 -13.65 -8.55 -0.35
C PHE A 164 -12.58 -7.44 -0.44
N LEU A 165 -12.74 -6.35 0.31
CA LEU A 165 -11.69 -5.33 0.42
C LEU A 165 -10.53 -5.86 1.28
N PRO A 166 -9.27 -5.65 0.88
CA PRO A 166 -8.13 -6.02 1.69
C PRO A 166 -8.17 -5.28 3.03
N ASP A 167 -7.93 -5.98 4.13
CA ASP A 167 -7.94 -5.41 5.47
C ASP A 167 -6.74 -5.84 6.33
N GLY A 168 -6.59 -5.19 7.49
CA GLY A 168 -5.61 -5.59 8.50
C GLY A 168 -4.18 -5.76 7.97
N LEU A 169 -3.64 -6.98 8.10
CA LEU A 169 -2.29 -7.33 7.68
C LEU A 169 -2.14 -7.35 6.15
N HIS A 170 -3.17 -7.83 5.43
CA HIS A 170 -3.16 -7.94 3.98
C HIS A 170 -3.01 -6.56 3.32
N LEU A 171 -3.81 -5.58 3.76
CA LEU A 171 -3.69 -4.19 3.30
C LEU A 171 -2.31 -3.58 3.63
N ARG A 172 -1.72 -3.91 4.79
CA ARG A 172 -0.39 -3.42 5.15
C ARG A 172 0.70 -4.00 4.25
N ASN A 173 0.63 -5.29 3.96
CA ASN A 173 1.58 -5.97 3.08
C ASN A 173 1.50 -5.44 1.66
N LEU A 174 0.29 -5.29 1.10
CA LEU A 174 0.08 -4.67 -0.21
C LEU A 174 0.71 -3.27 -0.28
N ARG A 175 0.44 -2.42 0.71
CA ARG A 175 1.01 -1.05 0.75
C ARG A 175 2.53 -1.05 0.88
N HIS A 176 3.09 -1.98 1.66
CA HIS A 176 4.54 -2.12 1.78
C HIS A 176 5.18 -2.48 0.44
N ARG A 177 4.63 -3.48 -0.26
CA ARG A 177 5.11 -3.92 -1.58
C ARG A 177 4.98 -2.83 -2.64
N LEU A 178 3.95 -2.00 -2.56
CA LEU A 178 3.74 -0.88 -3.48
C LEU A 178 4.68 0.32 -3.22
N ARG A 179 5.40 0.37 -2.09
CA ARG A 179 6.44 1.38 -1.78
C ARG A 179 6.03 2.83 -2.07
N ASP A 180 4.81 3.21 -1.68
CA ASP A 180 4.23 4.54 -1.93
C ASP A 180 4.09 4.94 -3.42
N ARG A 181 4.27 4.01 -4.36
CA ARG A 181 4.01 4.19 -5.81
C ARG A 181 2.53 4.05 -6.15
N GLU A 182 1.64 4.39 -5.21
CA GLU A 182 0.18 4.35 -5.38
C GLU A 182 -0.29 5.29 -6.52
N ALA A 183 0.50 6.32 -6.85
CA ALA A 183 0.25 7.24 -7.96
C ALA A 183 0.43 6.60 -9.35
N GLU A 184 1.20 5.52 -9.45
CA GLU A 184 1.45 4.80 -10.70
C GLU A 184 0.38 3.74 -11.00
N LEU A 185 -0.58 3.57 -10.08
CA LEU A 185 -1.71 2.67 -10.22
C LEU A 185 -2.77 3.26 -11.16
N ASN A 186 -3.48 2.39 -11.86
CA ASN A 186 -4.59 2.83 -12.69
C ASN A 186 -5.75 3.38 -11.82
N PRO A 187 -6.71 4.15 -12.39
CA PRO A 187 -7.79 4.75 -11.60
C PRO A 187 -8.62 3.75 -10.79
N GLU A 188 -8.85 2.55 -11.32
CA GLU A 188 -9.65 1.51 -10.65
C GLU A 188 -8.88 0.86 -9.48
N GLU A 189 -7.60 0.55 -9.69
CA GLU A 189 -6.67 0.08 -8.65
C GLU A 189 -6.59 1.08 -7.49
N ARG A 190 -6.48 2.39 -7.80
CA ARG A 190 -6.45 3.47 -6.79
C ARG A 190 -7.75 3.59 -6.01
N ASP A 191 -8.92 3.52 -6.67
CA ASP A 191 -10.20 3.58 -5.97
C ASP A 191 -10.37 2.39 -5.02
N PHE A 192 -10.04 1.18 -5.48
CA PHE A 192 -10.10 -0.03 -4.68
C PHE A 192 -9.23 0.06 -3.42
N LEU A 193 -7.96 0.44 -3.58
CA LEU A 193 -7.05 0.64 -2.45
C LEU A 193 -7.54 1.76 -1.52
N GLY A 194 -8.04 2.87 -2.08
CA GLY A 194 -8.62 3.97 -1.32
C GLY A 194 -9.84 3.57 -0.49
N ARG A 195 -10.72 2.71 -1.01
CA ARG A 195 -11.86 2.15 -0.25
C ARG A 195 -11.39 1.28 0.91
N ALA A 196 -10.42 0.41 0.68
CA ALA A 196 -9.82 -0.42 1.73
C ALA A 196 -9.21 0.43 2.85
N GLN A 197 -8.44 1.47 2.50
CA GLN A 197 -7.85 2.39 3.46
C GLN A 197 -8.91 3.16 4.28
N ARG A 198 -9.97 3.66 3.63
CA ARG A 198 -11.08 4.36 4.33
C ARG A 198 -11.78 3.44 5.33
N ARG A 199 -12.05 2.17 4.95
CA ARG A 199 -12.65 1.16 5.83
C ARG A 199 -11.76 0.84 7.03
N GLU A 200 -10.46 0.68 6.82
CA GLU A 200 -9.50 0.42 7.91
C GLU A 200 -9.41 1.61 8.88
N ARG A 201 -9.39 2.85 8.37
CA ARG A 201 -9.41 4.07 9.21
C ARG A 201 -10.67 4.13 10.06
N ALA A 202 -11.85 3.90 9.46
CA ALA A 202 -13.13 3.90 10.17
C ALA A 202 -13.23 2.80 11.23
N ARG A 203 -12.67 1.60 10.94
CA ARG A 203 -12.61 0.51 11.93
C ARG A 203 -11.72 0.86 13.11
N ARG A 204 -10.57 1.50 12.88
CA ARG A 204 -9.65 1.92 13.96
C ARG A 204 -10.27 2.99 14.85
N THR A 205 -10.91 4.01 14.28
CA THR A 205 -11.59 5.04 15.07
C THR A 205 -12.77 4.45 15.84
N GLY A 206 -13.57 3.59 15.22
CA GLY A 206 -14.68 2.91 15.91
C GLY A 206 -14.22 2.04 17.09
N ARG A 207 -13.12 1.28 16.94
CA ARG A 207 -12.55 0.51 18.08
C ARG A 207 -12.09 1.42 19.20
N ARG A 208 -11.39 2.52 18.89
CA ARG A 208 -10.94 3.50 19.90
C ARG A 208 -12.12 4.07 20.68
N VAL A 209 -13.17 4.50 19.99
CA VAL A 209 -14.39 5.04 20.62
C VAL A 209 -15.05 4.01 21.53
N LYS A 210 -15.13 2.74 21.10
CA LYS A 210 -15.66 1.66 21.94
C LYS A 210 -14.82 1.46 23.20
N TRP A 211 -13.50 1.39 23.07
CA TRP A 211 -12.61 1.23 24.22
C TRP A 211 -12.64 2.43 25.17
N THR A 212 -12.72 3.66 24.65
CA THR A 212 -12.89 4.84 25.49
C THR A 212 -14.23 4.84 26.22
N ALA A 213 -15.31 4.40 25.58
CA ALA A 213 -16.62 4.28 26.23
C ALA A 213 -16.61 3.22 27.34
N VAL A 214 -15.97 2.07 27.11
CA VAL A 214 -15.79 1.02 28.12
C VAL A 214 -14.96 1.53 29.30
N ALA A 215 -13.85 2.23 29.04
CA ALA A 215 -13.02 2.81 30.09
C ALA A 215 -13.78 3.86 30.92
N LEU A 216 -14.58 4.71 30.28
CA LEU A 216 -15.41 5.71 30.95
C LEU A 216 -16.49 5.05 31.83
N ALA A 217 -17.18 4.03 31.31
CA ALA A 217 -18.18 3.27 32.06
C ALA A 217 -17.56 2.55 33.26
N PHE A 218 -16.35 1.97 33.09
CA PHE A 218 -15.61 1.34 34.17
C PHE A 218 -15.20 2.37 35.24
N ALA A 219 -14.70 3.54 34.83
CA ALA A 219 -14.34 4.62 35.77
C ALA A 219 -15.56 5.13 36.57
N LEU A 220 -16.72 5.28 35.91
CA LEU A 220 -17.98 5.63 36.57
C LEU A 220 -18.42 4.55 37.56
N PHE A 221 -18.31 3.28 37.18
CA PHE A 221 -18.66 2.16 38.05
C PHE A 221 -17.76 2.09 39.30
N VAL A 222 -16.45 2.24 39.12
CA VAL A 222 -15.48 2.30 40.22
C VAL A 222 -15.73 3.52 41.10
N GLY A 223 -15.97 4.70 40.50
CA GLY A 223 -16.27 5.93 41.23
C GLY A 223 -17.57 5.86 42.04
N LEU A 224 -18.61 5.25 41.48
CA LEU A 224 -19.87 5.04 42.20
C LEU A 224 -19.68 4.00 43.33
N GLY A 225 -18.93 2.93 43.07
CA GLY A 225 -18.61 1.93 44.08
C GLY A 225 -17.82 2.51 45.26
N THR A 226 -16.79 3.32 45.00
CA THR A 226 -16.02 3.99 46.06
C THR A 226 -16.87 5.01 46.82
N PHE A 227 -17.74 5.76 46.13
CA PHE A 227 -18.66 6.70 46.75
C PHE A 227 -19.64 6.01 47.71
N LEU A 228 -20.28 4.92 47.28
CA LEU A 228 -21.22 4.17 48.12
C LEU A 228 -20.54 3.53 49.34
N LEU A 229 -19.31 3.04 49.18
CA LEU A 229 -18.50 2.53 50.29
C LEU A 229 -18.05 3.64 51.26
N HIS A 230 -17.82 4.86 50.77
CA HIS A 230 -17.50 5.99 51.63
C HIS A 230 -18.74 6.46 52.41
N GLN A 231 -19.90 6.54 51.75
CA GLN A 231 -21.16 6.90 52.38
C GLN A 231 -21.56 5.92 53.50
N SER A 232 -21.35 4.62 53.31
CA SER A 232 -21.63 3.63 54.36
C SER A 232 -20.71 3.76 55.57
N ARG A 233 -19.44 4.15 55.36
CA ARG A 233 -18.50 4.43 56.47
C ARG A 233 -18.91 5.68 57.25
N VAL A 234 -19.31 6.74 56.57
CA VAL A 234 -19.78 7.99 57.21
C VAL A 234 -21.09 7.75 57.97
N GLY A 235 -22.01 6.97 57.40
CA GLY A 235 -23.26 6.57 58.08
C GLY A 235 -22.99 5.71 59.33
N ALA A 236 -22.06 4.75 59.25
CA ALA A 236 -21.69 3.92 60.39
C ALA A 236 -21.07 4.71 61.55
N GLN A 237 -20.33 5.80 61.25
CA GLN A 237 -19.82 6.69 62.29
C GLN A 237 -20.94 7.46 63.01
N GLN A 238 -21.95 7.94 62.26
CA GLN A 238 -23.09 8.64 62.86
C GLN A 238 -23.91 7.73 63.79
N GLU A 239 -24.06 6.45 63.45
CA GLU A 239 -24.73 5.48 64.33
C GLU A 239 -23.93 5.20 65.62
N ALA A 240 -22.59 5.14 65.53
CA ALA A 240 -21.73 4.94 66.69
C ALA A 240 -21.76 6.14 67.66
N GLU A 241 -21.78 7.36 67.12
CA GLU A 241 -21.94 8.58 67.90
C GLU A 241 -23.32 8.69 68.55
N GLY A 242 -24.39 8.32 67.83
CA GLY A 242 -25.75 8.30 68.37
C GLY A 242 -25.93 7.32 69.52
N ARG A 243 -25.37 6.12 69.42
CA ARG A 243 -25.39 5.10 70.49
C ARG A 243 -24.58 5.53 71.72
N SER A 244 -23.46 6.22 71.52
CA SER A 244 -22.67 6.74 72.63
C SER A 244 -23.42 7.85 73.38
N ARG A 245 -24.14 8.71 72.66
CA ARG A 245 -24.98 9.75 73.28
C ARG A 245 -26.17 9.17 74.03
N SER A 246 -26.84 8.15 73.49
CA SER A 246 -27.95 7.51 74.21
C SER A 246 -27.49 6.74 75.44
N LEU A 247 -26.33 6.07 75.38
CA LEU A 247 -25.72 5.42 76.54
C LEU A 247 -25.30 6.44 77.62
N SER A 248 -24.75 7.59 77.23
CA SER A 248 -24.41 8.65 78.18
C SER A 248 -25.65 9.20 78.89
N LEU A 249 -26.75 9.42 78.16
CA LEU A 249 -28.00 9.89 78.74
C LEU A 249 -28.62 8.86 79.69
N LEU A 250 -28.56 7.57 79.35
CA LEU A 250 -29.01 6.49 80.24
C LEU A 250 -28.13 6.37 81.48
N SER A 251 -26.81 6.54 81.36
CA SER A 251 -25.89 6.59 82.50
C SER A 251 -26.15 7.80 83.41
N ASP A 252 -26.42 8.99 82.85
CA ASP A 252 -26.77 10.17 83.65
C ASP A 252 -28.11 10.00 84.37
N GLN A 253 -29.08 9.37 83.71
CA GLN A 253 -30.40 9.11 84.29
C GLN A 253 -30.32 8.06 85.41
N LEU A 254 -29.46 7.04 85.27
CA LEU A 254 -29.17 6.07 86.33
C LEU A 254 -28.35 6.68 87.47
N ALA A 255 -27.43 7.60 87.17
CA ALA A 255 -26.64 8.32 88.18
C ALA A 255 -27.50 9.28 89.03
N GLN A 256 -28.58 9.84 88.46
CA GLN A 256 -29.53 10.67 89.21
C GLN A 256 -30.55 9.87 90.03
N GLN A 257 -30.81 8.60 89.70
CA GLN A 257 -31.85 7.81 90.37
C GLN A 257 -31.37 7.07 91.64
N ASP A 258 -30.07 6.81 91.81
CA ASP A 258 -29.59 6.06 92.98
C ASP A 258 -28.11 6.35 93.37
N PRO A 259 -27.80 7.55 93.89
CA PRO A 259 -26.44 7.91 94.32
C PRO A 259 -25.90 7.05 95.47
N VAL A 260 -26.75 6.26 96.13
CA VAL A 260 -26.42 5.48 97.33
C VAL A 260 -25.85 4.08 96.99
N LYS A 261 -26.07 3.53 95.80
CA LYS A 261 -25.52 2.20 95.42
C LYS A 261 -24.11 2.24 94.82
N ALA A 262 -23.69 3.38 94.26
CA ALA A 262 -22.35 3.51 93.67
C ALA A 262 -21.22 3.46 94.72
N ALA A 263 -21.50 3.84 95.97
CA ALA A 263 -20.52 3.81 97.06
C ALA A 263 -20.29 2.41 97.67
N LEU A 264 -21.09 1.39 97.29
CA LEU A 264 -21.05 0.04 97.87
C LEU A 264 -20.33 -1.00 97.00
N ILE A 265 -19.83 -0.62 95.82
CA ILE A 265 -19.14 -1.52 94.87
C ILE A 265 -17.75 -0.97 94.45
N ALA A 266 -17.25 0.08 95.12
CA ALA A 266 -15.83 0.45 95.05
C ALA A 266 -15.05 -0.30 96.14
#